data_AF-A0A9C8DZJ9-F1
#
_entry.id   AF-A0A9C8DZJ9-F1
#
_cell.length_a   1.000
_cell.length_b   1.000
_cell.length_c   1.000
_cell.angle_alpha   90.00
_cell.angle_beta   90.00
_cell.angle_gamma   90.00
#
_symmetry.space_group_name_H-M   'P 1'
#
loop_
_entity.id
_entity.type
_entity.pdbx_description
1 polymer ?
#
loop_
_entity_poly.entity_id
_entity_poly.type
_entity_poly.pdbx_seq_one_letter_code
_entity_poly.pdbx_strand_id
1 'polypeptide(L)'
;MNQEKILCPVCERGELVFKKSASSYRYKGHDFTLEDIEFCECPACRYEVIMPEQSQRNEARIRDEHRKIDGLFTRVEIAQIRENFHLTQSQAAQIFGESAKAFSKYENGEATQSVA
;
A
#
# COMPACT_ATOMS: atom_id res chain seq x y z
N MET A 1 -12.09 -19.19 1.65
CA MET A 1 -10.76 -18.67 1.29
C MET A 1 -9.74 -19.60 1.92
N ASN A 2 -9.09 -20.47 1.13
CA ASN A 2 -8.04 -21.35 1.65
C ASN A 2 -6.86 -20.46 2.04
N GLN A 3 -6.55 -20.39 3.34
CA GLN A 3 -5.26 -19.87 3.77
C GLN A 3 -4.21 -20.90 3.36
N GLU A 4 -3.44 -20.59 2.31
CA GLU A 4 -2.23 -21.34 2.00
C GLU A 4 -1.27 -21.20 3.19
N LYS A 5 -1.00 -22.32 3.83
CA LYS A 5 -0.05 -22.43 4.93
C LYS A 5 1.35 -22.42 4.33
N ILE A 6 2.06 -21.32 4.51
CA ILE A 6 3.44 -21.17 4.02
C ILE A 6 4.38 -21.70 5.10
N LEU A 7 5.12 -22.77 4.79
CA LEU A 7 6.14 -23.31 5.70
C LEU A 7 7.31 -22.33 5.82
N CYS A 8 7.84 -22.16 7.03
CA CYS A 8 8.98 -21.29 7.27
C CYS A 8 10.23 -21.81 6.55
N PRO A 9 10.89 -21.00 5.70
CA PRO A 9 12.06 -21.42 4.94
C PRO A 9 13.33 -21.54 5.80
N VAL A 10 13.30 -21.05 7.05
CA VAL A 10 14.47 -21.05 7.95
C VAL A 10 14.50 -22.26 8.86
N CYS A 11 13.36 -22.64 9.44
CA CYS A 11 13.30 -23.75 10.39
C CYS A 11 12.60 -24.99 9.87
N GLU A 12 11.93 -24.89 8.71
CA GLU A 12 11.19 -25.98 8.03
C GLU A 12 10.16 -26.70 8.92
N ARG A 13 9.77 -26.09 10.04
CA ARG A 13 8.89 -26.68 11.06
C ARG A 13 7.67 -25.83 11.35
N GLY A 14 7.86 -24.52 11.51
CA GLY A 14 6.77 -23.60 11.79
C GLY A 14 6.10 -23.07 10.52
N GLU A 15 4.82 -22.74 10.61
CA GLU A 15 4.09 -22.02 9.55
C GLU A 15 4.26 -20.51 9.73
N LEU A 16 4.40 -19.76 8.64
CA LEU A 16 4.41 -18.30 8.66
C LEU A 16 3.02 -17.77 8.98
N VAL A 17 2.94 -16.89 9.98
CA VAL A 17 1.68 -16.28 10.43
C VAL A 17 1.69 -14.80 10.09
N PHE A 18 0.63 -14.33 9.43
CA PHE A 18 0.42 -12.92 9.14
C PHE A 18 0.32 -12.09 10.44
N LYS A 19 1.06 -10.98 10.48
CA LYS A 19 1.07 -10.01 11.57
C LYS A 19 1.07 -8.58 11.04
N LYS A 20 0.76 -7.67 11.95
CA LYS A 20 0.90 -6.23 11.76
C LYS A 20 1.65 -5.61 12.92
N SER A 21 2.43 -4.58 12.65
CA SER A 21 3.10 -3.79 13.68
C SER A 21 3.24 -2.33 13.27
N ALA A 22 3.44 -1.49 14.28
CA ALA A 22 3.81 -0.11 14.07
C ALA A 22 5.23 0.00 13.52
N SER A 23 5.45 0.90 12.57
CA SER A 23 6.79 1.29 12.10
C SER A 23 6.85 2.79 11.87
N SER A 24 7.94 3.40 12.34
CA SER A 24 8.20 4.83 12.17
C SER A 24 9.06 5.09 10.94
N TYR A 25 8.74 6.16 10.23
CA TYR A 25 9.37 6.59 8.99
C TYR A 25 9.69 8.09 9.05
N ARG A 26 10.63 8.52 8.21
CA ARG A 26 10.97 9.92 8.01
C ARG A 26 10.92 10.27 6.53
N TYR A 27 10.19 11.31 6.18
CA TYR A 27 10.06 11.80 4.81
C TYR A 27 10.07 13.32 4.77
N LYS A 28 10.96 13.92 3.96
CA LYS A 28 11.13 15.39 3.85
C LYS A 28 11.24 16.13 5.20
N GLY A 29 11.84 15.48 6.21
CA GLY A 29 11.99 16.05 7.55
C GLY A 29 10.79 15.88 8.47
N HIS A 30 9.70 15.28 8.00
CA HIS A 30 8.55 14.89 8.80
C HIS A 30 8.69 13.44 9.26
N ASP A 31 8.54 13.21 10.55
CA ASP A 31 8.47 11.87 11.14
C ASP A 31 6.99 11.45 11.24
N PHE A 32 6.68 10.23 10.82
CA PHE A 32 5.33 9.66 10.89
C PHE A 32 5.38 8.17 11.25
N THR A 33 4.29 7.64 11.79
CA THR A 33 4.18 6.23 12.18
C THR A 33 2.99 5.59 11.47
N LEU A 34 3.21 4.40 10.91
CA LEU A 34 2.16 3.55 10.36
C LEU A 34 1.94 2.37 11.29
N GLU A 35 0.74 2.26 11.86
CA GLU A 35 0.38 1.24 12.86
C GLU A 35 0.17 -0.17 12.28
N ASP A 36 -0.06 -0.26 10.97
CA ASP A 36 -0.54 -1.46 10.27
C ASP A 36 0.45 -1.97 9.20
N ILE A 37 1.75 -1.95 9.46
CA ILE A 37 2.74 -2.55 8.55
C ILE A 37 2.64 -4.06 8.62
N GLU A 38 2.38 -4.68 7.48
CA GLU A 38 2.16 -6.12 7.37
C GLU A 38 3.47 -6.89 7.17
N PHE A 39 3.59 -7.99 7.89
CA PHE A 39 4.68 -8.96 7.73
C PHE A 39 4.19 -10.34 8.13
N CYS A 40 5.00 -11.36 7.90
CA CYS A 40 4.78 -12.71 8.35
C CYS A 40 5.87 -13.09 9.35
N GLU A 41 5.49 -13.81 10.40
CA GLU A 41 6.43 -14.28 11.42
C GLU A 41 6.24 -15.79 11.64
N CYS A 42 7.36 -16.53 11.74
CA CYS A 42 7.34 -17.90 12.20
C CYS A 42 7.34 -17.95 13.73
N PRO A 43 6.30 -18.51 14.39
CA PRO A 43 6.29 -18.61 15.85
C PRO A 43 7.33 -19.59 16.41
N ALA A 44 7.81 -20.55 15.61
CA ALA A 44 8.77 -21.56 16.06
C ALA A 44 10.22 -21.06 16.13
N CYS A 45 10.64 -20.19 15.20
CA CYS A 45 12.02 -19.68 15.13
C CYS A 45 12.14 -18.16 15.11
N ARG A 46 11.01 -17.43 15.19
CA ARG A 46 10.94 -15.96 15.17
C ARG A 46 11.41 -15.32 13.85
N TYR A 47 11.55 -16.10 12.77
CA TYR A 47 11.88 -15.55 11.46
C TYR A 47 10.77 -14.64 10.96
N GLU A 48 11.13 -13.43 10.54
CA GLU A 48 10.22 -12.42 9.99
C GLU A 48 10.50 -12.21 8.49
N VAL A 49 9.43 -12.05 7.71
CA VAL A 49 9.51 -11.80 6.27
C VAL A 49 8.33 -10.95 5.83
N ILE A 50 8.56 -10.01 4.91
CA ILE A 50 7.50 -9.28 4.21
C ILE A 50 7.28 -9.99 2.87
N MET A 51 6.08 -10.54 2.67
CA MET A 51 5.71 -11.20 1.43
C MET A 51 5.45 -10.17 0.30
N PRO A 52 5.57 -10.54 -0.98
CA PRO A 52 5.38 -9.59 -2.10
C PRO A 52 4.08 -8.80 -2.03
N GLU A 53 2.95 -9.44 -1.70
CA GLU A 53 1.65 -8.79 -1.60
C GLU A 53 1.56 -7.87 -0.38
N GLN A 54 2.27 -8.20 0.71
CA GLN A 54 2.40 -7.32 1.88
C GLN A 54 3.24 -6.09 1.54
N SER A 55 4.35 -6.26 0.81
CA SER A 55 5.21 -5.16 0.35
C SER A 55 4.40 -4.16 -0.45
N GLN A 56 3.63 -4.63 -1.44
CA GLN A 56 2.80 -3.76 -2.28
C GLN A 56 1.80 -2.94 -1.45
N ARG A 57 1.11 -3.57 -0.49
CA ARG A 57 0.16 -2.87 0.40
C ARG A 57 0.84 -1.89 1.35
N ASN A 58 1.98 -2.27 1.93
CA ASN A 58 2.76 -1.42 2.82
C ASN A 58 3.30 -0.19 2.08
N GLU A 59 3.87 -0.37 0.88
CA GLU A 59 4.33 0.71 0.03
C GLU A 59 3.18 1.67 -0.33
N ALA A 60 1.99 1.15 -0.65
CA ALA A 60 0.83 1.99 -0.91
C ALA A 60 0.46 2.87 0.30
N ARG A 61 0.52 2.33 1.53
CA ARG A 61 0.30 3.10 2.76
C ARG A 61 1.36 4.18 2.98
N ILE A 62 2.64 3.83 2.81
CA ILE A 62 3.76 4.78 2.94
C ILE A 62 3.61 5.91 1.92
N ARG A 63 3.28 5.58 0.67
CA ARG A 63 3.07 6.56 -0.41
C ARG A 63 1.88 7.49 -0.13
N ASP A 64 0.83 7.00 0.51
CA ASP A 64 -0.29 7.85 0.94
C ASP A 64 0.13 8.85 2.03
N GLU A 65 0.96 8.47 2.99
CA GLU A 65 1.51 9.44 3.96
C GLU A 65 2.45 10.45 3.29
N HIS A 66 3.28 10.01 2.34
CA HIS A 66 4.08 10.94 1.54
C HIS A 66 3.21 11.94 0.77
N ARG A 67 2.10 11.47 0.15
CA ARG A 67 1.13 12.34 -0.53
C ARG A 67 0.53 13.36 0.43
N LYS A 68 0.10 12.96 1.62
CA LYS A 68 -0.41 13.90 2.64
C LYS A 68 0.61 14.97 3.01
N ILE A 69 1.87 14.57 3.23
CA ILE A 69 2.97 15.50 3.52
C ILE A 69 3.20 16.48 2.35
N ASP A 70 3.06 15.99 1.12
CA ASP A 70 3.20 16.78 -0.11
C ASP A 70 1.96 17.61 -0.46
N GLY A 71 0.88 17.55 0.33
CA GLY A 71 -0.38 18.25 0.05
C GLY A 71 -1.17 17.66 -1.11
N LEU A 72 -0.95 16.38 -1.40
CA LEU A 72 -1.56 15.61 -2.48
C LEU A 72 -2.63 14.64 -1.95
N PHE A 73 -3.63 14.35 -2.77
CA PHE A 73 -4.66 13.36 -2.45
C PHE A 73 -4.08 11.94 -2.32
N THR A 74 -4.56 11.22 -1.32
CA THR A 74 -4.32 9.78 -1.14
C THR A 74 -5.06 8.95 -2.17
N ARG A 75 -4.70 7.67 -2.30
CA ARG A 75 -5.38 6.76 -3.24
C ARG A 75 -6.88 6.64 -2.98
N VAL A 76 -7.28 6.67 -1.70
CA VAL A 76 -8.68 6.57 -1.25
C VAL A 76 -9.43 7.84 -1.60
N GLU A 77 -8.83 9.01 -1.36
CA GLU A 77 -9.44 10.29 -1.71
C GLU A 77 -9.62 10.44 -3.22
N ILE A 78 -8.64 10.02 -4.03
CA ILE A 78 -8.75 10.04 -5.51
C ILE A 78 -9.94 9.19 -5.96
N ALA A 79 -10.06 7.95 -5.46
CA ALA A 79 -11.17 7.06 -5.80
C ALA A 79 -12.52 7.66 -5.37
N GLN A 80 -12.58 8.23 -4.16
CA GLN A 80 -13.80 8.80 -3.62
C GLN A 80 -14.24 10.07 -4.37
N ILE A 81 -13.30 10.94 -4.74
CA ILE A 81 -13.57 12.09 -5.61
C ILE A 81 -14.14 11.62 -6.94
N ARG A 82 -13.49 10.64 -7.60
CA ARG A 82 -13.98 10.08 -8.87
C ARG A 82 -15.42 9.56 -8.74
N GLU A 83 -15.70 8.81 -7.69
CA GLU A 83 -17.02 8.21 -7.43
C GLU A 83 -18.09 9.26 -7.13
N ASN A 84 -17.75 10.33 -6.41
CA ASN A 84 -18.65 11.46 -6.16
C ASN A 84 -19.07 12.19 -7.45
N PHE A 85 -18.21 12.18 -8.47
CA PHE A 85 -18.55 12.69 -9.81
C PHE A 85 -19.18 11.64 -10.73
N HIS A 86 -19.45 10.42 -10.22
CA HIS A 86 -20.00 9.30 -10.99
C HIS A 86 -19.18 8.93 -12.23
N LEU A 87 -17.85 9.07 -12.12
CA LEU A 87 -16.92 8.78 -13.22
C LEU A 87 -16.35 7.37 -13.11
N THR A 88 -16.18 6.73 -14.26
CA THR A 88 -15.26 5.58 -14.40
C THR A 88 -13.80 6.06 -14.40
N GLN A 89 -12.86 5.16 -14.09
CA GLN A 89 -11.42 5.48 -14.16
C GLN A 89 -11.01 5.99 -15.55
N SER A 90 -11.57 5.41 -16.62
CA SER A 90 -11.31 5.83 -18.00
C SER A 90 -11.82 7.24 -18.30
N GLN A 91 -13.02 7.59 -17.82
CA GLN A 91 -13.57 8.95 -17.99
C GLN A 91 -12.75 9.97 -17.21
N ALA A 92 -12.38 9.65 -15.96
CA ALA A 92 -11.53 10.53 -15.15
C ALA A 92 -10.17 10.74 -15.81
N ALA A 93 -9.53 9.67 -16.27
CA ALA A 93 -8.25 9.75 -16.99
C ALA A 93 -8.34 10.66 -18.23
N GLN A 94 -9.40 10.52 -19.03
CA GLN A 94 -9.64 11.37 -20.19
C GLN A 94 -9.78 12.86 -19.81
N ILE A 95 -10.47 13.17 -18.71
CA ILE A 95 -10.64 14.55 -18.22
C ILE A 95 -9.30 15.16 -17.82
N PHE A 96 -8.45 14.38 -17.14
CA PHE A 96 -7.14 14.84 -16.66
C PHE A 96 -6.01 14.71 -17.68
N GLY A 97 -6.29 14.25 -18.90
CA GLY A 97 -5.27 14.05 -19.94
C GLY A 97 -4.30 12.90 -19.66
N GLU A 98 -4.67 12.00 -18.76
CA GLU A 98 -3.88 10.84 -18.36
C GLU A 98 -4.40 9.56 -19.03
N SER A 99 -3.58 8.50 -19.03
CA SER A 99 -4.05 7.18 -19.46
C SER A 99 -4.89 6.52 -18.36
N ALA A 100 -5.90 5.71 -18.74
CA ALA A 100 -6.70 4.94 -17.76
C ALA A 100 -5.81 4.06 -16.84
N LYS A 101 -4.70 3.55 -17.38
CA LYS A 101 -3.70 2.79 -16.61
C LYS A 101 -2.98 3.66 -15.57
N ALA A 102 -2.63 4.90 -15.91
CA ALA A 102 -2.04 5.83 -14.94
C ALA A 102 -3.02 6.15 -13.81
N PHE A 103 -4.28 6.44 -14.16
CA PHE A 103 -5.32 6.71 -13.17
C PHE A 103 -5.56 5.53 -12.21
N SER A 104 -5.62 4.31 -12.75
CA SER A 104 -5.73 3.08 -11.96
C SER A 104 -4.57 2.92 -10.97
N LYS A 105 -3.33 3.25 -11.38
CA LYS A 105 -2.17 3.21 -10.48
C LYS A 105 -2.28 4.21 -9.33
N TYR A 106 -2.94 5.34 -9.51
CA TYR A 106 -3.13 6.30 -8.43
C TYR A 106 -4.05 5.75 -7.34
N GLU A 107 -5.16 5.11 -7.73
CA GLU A 107 -6.15 4.49 -6.83
C GLU A 107 -5.65 3.21 -6.16
N ASN A 108 -4.77 2.46 -6.83
CA ASN A 108 -4.08 1.33 -6.21
C ASN A 108 -2.90 1.77 -5.33
N GLY A 109 -2.56 3.06 -5.36
CA GLY A 109 -1.42 3.60 -4.64
C GLY A 109 -0.09 3.08 -5.16
N GLU A 110 0.04 2.75 -6.45
CA GLU A 110 1.28 2.29 -7.09
C GLU A 110 2.14 3.45 -7.62
N ALA A 111 1.51 4.59 -7.92
CA ALA A 111 2.18 5.79 -8.43
C ALA A 111 1.61 7.04 -7.77
N THR A 112 2.41 8.10 -7.62
CA THR A 112 1.93 9.41 -7.17
C THR A 112 1.43 10.19 -8.38
N GLN A 113 0.35 10.95 -8.21
CA GLN A 113 -0.19 11.85 -9.23
C GLN A 113 0.77 13.00 -9.53
N SER A 114 0.73 13.48 -10.76
CA SER A 114 1.45 14.66 -11.20
C SER A 114 0.96 15.91 -10.47
N VAL A 115 1.87 16.85 -10.18
CA VAL A 115 1.51 18.20 -9.73
C VAL A 115 1.24 19.06 -10.97
N ALA A 116 0.17 19.84 -10.96
CA ALA A 116 -0.18 20.78 -12.03
C ALA A 116 0.68 22.06 -11.97
#